data_AF-A0A9X9A744-F1
#
_entry.id   AF-A0A9X9A744-F1
#
_cell.length_a   1.000
_cell.length_b   1.000
_cell.length_c   1.000
_cell.angle_alpha   90.00
_cell.angle_beta   90.00
_cell.angle_gamma   90.00
#
_symmetry.space_group_name_H-M   'P 1'
#
loop_
_entity.id
_entity.type
_entity.pdbx_description
1 polymer ?
#
loop_
_entity_poly.entity_id
_entity_poly.type
_entity_poly.pdbx_seq_one_letter_code
_entity_poly.pdbx_strand_id
1 'polypeptide(L)'
;MKIERMEIKSIISTEEELRKILGQPSERALKKVISSLDHHCVDFLSKSPFLVLSTANKLGECDASPRGDAPGFVYVLNNNKIIIPERPGNRRIDSILNIISNPRVGLIFFIPGLGETLRINGRAYITNDEE
;
A
#
# COMPACT_ATOMS: atom_id res chain seq x y z
N MET A 1 0.66 -24.78 22.21
CA MET A 1 1.00 -23.36 22.41
C MET A 1 -0.06 -22.76 23.33
N LYS A 2 0.27 -22.42 24.58
CA LYS A 2 -0.69 -21.73 25.47
C LYS A 2 -0.77 -20.28 25.02
N ILE A 3 -1.95 -19.82 24.62
CA ILE A 3 -2.20 -18.41 24.34
C ILE A 3 -2.55 -17.78 25.69
N GLU A 4 -1.62 -17.03 26.28
CA GLU A 4 -1.93 -16.21 27.46
C GLU A 4 -2.78 -15.02 27.02
N ARG A 5 -3.92 -14.82 27.70
CA ARG A 5 -4.77 -13.66 27.48
C ARG A 5 -4.12 -12.44 28.13
N MET A 6 -3.45 -11.62 27.33
CA MET A 6 -3.05 -10.28 27.74
C MET A 6 -4.28 -9.38 27.77
N GLU A 7 -4.51 -8.68 28.88
CA GLU A 7 -5.59 -7.72 29.03
C GLU A 7 -5.13 -6.32 28.63
N ILE A 8 -5.93 -5.63 27.79
CA ILE A 8 -5.65 -4.25 27.38
C ILE A 8 -6.10 -3.32 28.50
N LYS A 9 -5.16 -2.64 29.16
CA LYS A 9 -5.43 -1.82 30.35
C LYS A 9 -5.71 -0.34 30.05
N SER A 10 -5.25 0.17 28.92
CA SER A 10 -5.46 1.57 28.53
C SER A 10 -5.47 1.70 27.00
N ILE A 11 -6.22 2.69 26.51
CA ILE A 11 -6.36 3.01 25.08
C ILE A 11 -6.05 4.50 24.90
N ILE A 12 -5.05 4.80 24.07
CA ILE A 12 -4.75 6.16 23.66
C ILE A 12 -5.79 6.58 22.61
N SER A 13 -6.47 7.69 22.85
CA SER A 13 -7.60 8.14 22.01
C SER A 13 -7.37 9.49 21.33
N THR A 14 -6.24 10.15 21.61
CA THR A 14 -5.92 11.47 21.04
C THR A 14 -4.51 11.52 20.47
N GLU A 15 -4.30 12.36 19.46
CA GLU A 15 -2.97 12.62 18.93
C GLU A 15 -2.05 13.24 20.01
N GLU A 16 -2.56 14.17 20.82
CA GLU A 16 -1.77 14.85 21.85
C GLU A 16 -1.14 13.87 22.85
N GLU A 17 -1.94 12.93 23.34
CA GLU A 17 -1.47 11.87 24.24
C GLU A 17 -0.40 11.00 23.56
N LEU A 18 -0.62 10.62 22.30
CA LEU A 18 0.36 9.83 21.54
C LEU A 18 1.67 10.61 21.30
N ARG A 19 1.59 11.92 21.03
CA ARG A 19 2.75 12.80 20.83
C ARG A 19 3.57 13.00 22.10
N LYS A 20 2.94 13.01 23.28
CA LYS A 20 3.68 13.03 24.56
C LYS A 20 4.57 11.79 24.74
N ILE A 21 4.17 10.66 24.16
CA ILE A 21 4.91 9.39 24.26
C ILE A 21 5.97 9.26 23.15
N LEU A 22 5.58 9.51 21.90
CA LEU A 22 6.43 9.24 20.73
C LEU A 22 7.21 10.46 20.22
N GLY A 23 6.84 11.66 20.63
CA GLY A 23 7.42 12.91 20.14
C GLY A 23 7.03 13.25 18.69
N GLN A 24 7.87 14.06 18.06
CA GLN A 24 7.69 14.56 16.69
C GLN A 24 8.61 13.82 15.70
N PRO A 25 8.17 13.62 14.44
CA PRO A 25 9.02 13.01 13.43
C PRO A 25 10.23 13.91 13.12
N SER A 26 11.36 13.29 12.77
CA SER A 26 12.53 14.04 12.30
C SER A 26 12.27 14.68 10.92
N GLU A 27 12.96 15.76 10.61
CA GLU A 27 12.84 16.41 9.29
C GLU A 27 13.12 15.45 8.14
N ARG A 28 14.12 14.58 8.28
CA ARG A 28 14.46 13.57 7.27
C ARG A 28 13.29 12.61 7.03
N ALA A 29 12.56 12.23 8.08
CA ALA A 29 11.40 11.35 7.97
C ALA A 29 10.20 12.01 7.29
N LEU A 30 10.09 13.33 7.37
CA LEU A 30 9.07 14.11 6.65
C LEU A 30 9.46 14.31 5.19
N LYS A 31 10.70 14.73 4.93
CA LYS A 31 11.22 15.07 3.59
C LYS A 31 11.33 13.87 2.64
N LYS A 32 11.32 12.64 3.14
CA LYS A 32 11.34 11.43 2.30
C LYS A 32 10.03 11.14 1.57
N VAL A 33 8.95 11.86 1.90
CA VAL A 33 7.66 11.72 1.22
C VAL A 33 7.63 12.66 0.02
N ILE A 34 7.51 12.11 -1.18
CA ILE A 34 7.43 12.85 -2.44
C ILE A 34 6.06 12.68 -3.08
N SER A 35 5.64 13.65 -3.91
CA SER A 35 4.30 13.69 -4.54
C SER A 35 4.24 13.06 -5.94
N SER A 36 5.37 12.61 -6.46
CA SER A 36 5.51 12.01 -7.79
C SER A 36 6.64 10.98 -7.78
N LEU A 37 6.56 9.99 -8.65
CA LEU A 37 7.59 8.98 -8.85
C LEU A 37 8.83 9.64 -9.45
N ASP A 38 9.95 9.55 -8.73
CA ASP A 38 11.27 9.86 -9.26
C ASP A 38 11.92 8.61 -9.86
N HIS A 39 13.13 8.76 -10.38
CA HIS A 39 13.87 7.65 -10.98
C HIS A 39 14.13 6.49 -10.00
N HIS A 40 14.32 6.77 -8.69
CA HIS A 40 14.50 5.73 -7.69
C HIS A 40 13.22 4.92 -7.48
N CYS A 41 12.06 5.56 -7.47
CA CYS A 41 10.77 4.88 -7.38
C CYS A 41 10.54 3.97 -8.59
N VAL A 42 10.80 4.48 -9.79
CA VAL A 42 10.66 3.71 -11.03
C VAL A 42 11.59 2.50 -11.04
N ASP A 43 12.85 2.68 -10.64
CA ASP A 43 13.82 1.60 -10.55
C ASP A 43 13.41 0.54 -9.52
N PHE A 44 12.88 0.96 -8.37
CA PHE A 44 12.36 0.04 -7.35
C PHE A 44 11.17 -0.78 -7.88
N LEU A 45 10.21 -0.13 -8.56
CA LEU A 45 9.08 -0.81 -9.17
C LEU A 45 9.53 -1.85 -10.20
N SER A 46 10.53 -1.52 -11.04
CA SER A 46 11.07 -2.44 -12.06
C SER A 46 11.68 -3.73 -11.48
N LYS A 47 12.10 -3.69 -10.21
CA LYS A 47 12.71 -4.82 -9.50
C LYS A 47 11.75 -5.55 -8.56
N SER A 48 10.54 -5.04 -8.35
CA SER A 48 9.59 -5.56 -7.37
C SER A 48 8.76 -6.71 -7.96
N PRO A 49 8.87 -7.95 -7.45
CA PRO A 49 8.00 -9.06 -7.84
C PRO A 49 6.71 -9.13 -7.01
N PHE A 50 6.55 -8.30 -5.98
CA PHE A 50 5.46 -8.43 -5.02
C PHE A 50 5.00 -7.08 -4.46
N LEU A 51 3.69 -6.93 -4.27
CA LEU A 51 3.07 -5.83 -3.53
C LEU A 51 1.89 -6.32 -2.68
N VAL A 52 1.51 -5.51 -1.69
CA VAL A 52 0.21 -5.60 -1.02
C VAL A 52 -0.63 -4.39 -1.37
N LEU A 53 -1.83 -4.65 -1.90
CA LEU A 53 -2.86 -3.66 -2.20
C LEU A 53 -3.82 -3.57 -1.02
N SER A 54 -3.75 -2.46 -0.30
CA SER A 54 -4.68 -2.12 0.76
C SER A 54 -5.84 -1.30 0.20
N THR A 55 -7.06 -1.77 0.48
CA THR A 55 -8.32 -1.11 0.10
C THR A 55 -9.25 -1.10 1.29
N ALA A 56 -10.31 -0.30 1.24
CA ALA A 56 -11.40 -0.40 2.20
C ALA A 56 -12.72 -0.16 1.48
N ASN A 57 -13.79 -0.86 1.88
CA ASN A 57 -15.11 -0.59 1.33
C ASN A 57 -15.70 0.73 1.86
N LYS A 58 -16.90 1.08 1.41
CA LYS A 58 -17.61 2.29 1.85
C LYS A 58 -17.90 2.38 3.37
N LEU A 59 -17.88 1.25 4.09
CA LEU A 59 -18.06 1.19 5.54
C LEU A 59 -16.74 1.30 6.31
N GLY A 60 -15.61 1.35 5.61
CA GLY A 60 -14.27 1.38 6.21
C GLY A 60 -13.72 0.00 6.57
N GLU A 61 -14.34 -1.09 6.12
CA GLU A 61 -13.80 -2.44 6.31
C GLU A 61 -12.63 -2.65 5.35
N CYS A 62 -11.44 -2.87 5.92
CA CYS A 62 -10.19 -2.96 5.17
C CYS A 62 -9.94 -4.35 4.60
N ASP A 63 -9.33 -4.39 3.43
CA ASP A 63 -8.76 -5.58 2.81
C ASP A 63 -7.27 -5.35 2.49
N ALA A 64 -6.48 -6.42 2.53
CA ALA A 64 -5.06 -6.43 2.20
C ALA A 64 -4.78 -7.57 1.21
N SER A 65 -4.79 -7.23 -0.07
CA SER A 65 -4.68 -8.19 -1.16
C SER A 65 -3.23 -8.33 -1.61
N PRO A 66 -2.58 -9.50 -1.43
CA PRO A 66 -1.24 -9.75 -1.95
C PRO A 66 -1.29 -9.94 -3.48
N ARG A 67 -0.39 -9.25 -4.20
CA ARG A 67 -0.23 -9.35 -5.66
C ARG A 67 1.23 -9.68 -5.97
N GLY A 68 1.47 -10.75 -6.71
CA GLY A 68 2.82 -11.18 -7.08
C GLY A 68 2.89 -11.64 -8.53
N ASP A 69 4.02 -11.38 -9.16
CA ASP A 69 4.35 -11.75 -10.54
C ASP A 69 5.86 -11.62 -10.77
N ALA A 70 6.33 -11.73 -12.01
CA ALA A 70 7.71 -11.42 -12.38
C ALA A 70 8.10 -9.98 -11.95
N PRO A 71 9.37 -9.74 -11.57
CA PRO A 71 9.85 -8.40 -11.28
C PRO A 71 9.48 -7.40 -12.37
N GLY A 72 8.93 -6.25 -11.97
CA GLY A 72 8.56 -5.18 -12.92
C GLY A 72 7.19 -5.35 -13.58
N PHE A 73 6.31 -6.20 -13.04
CA PHE A 73 4.96 -6.39 -13.58
C PHE A 73 4.04 -5.17 -13.46
N VAL A 74 4.41 -4.19 -12.62
CA VAL A 74 3.70 -2.91 -12.50
C VAL A 74 4.30 -1.91 -13.46
N TYR A 75 3.49 -1.40 -14.37
CA TYR A 75 3.92 -0.47 -15.41
C TYR A 75 3.80 0.97 -14.92
N VAL A 76 4.82 1.79 -15.19
CA VAL A 76 4.77 3.23 -14.92
C VAL A 76 4.28 3.94 -16.18
N LEU A 77 3.07 4.50 -16.12
CA LEU A 77 2.48 5.24 -17.24
C LEU A 77 3.03 6.67 -17.31
N ASN A 78 3.23 7.30 -16.15
CA ASN A 78 3.91 8.58 -15.98
C ASN A 78 4.27 8.79 -14.50
N ASN A 79 4.85 9.93 -14.16
CA ASN A 79 5.32 10.25 -12.80
C ASN A 79 4.22 10.21 -11.72
N ASN A 80 2.94 10.12 -12.09
CA ASN A 80 1.81 10.11 -11.14
C ASN A 80 0.83 8.97 -11.37
N LYS A 81 1.11 8.05 -12.30
CA LYS A 81 0.23 6.92 -12.63
C LYS A 81 1.02 5.65 -12.88
N ILE A 82 0.54 4.58 -12.26
CA ILE A 82 1.01 3.21 -12.48
C ILE A 82 -0.17 2.33 -12.88
N ILE A 83 0.12 1.23 -13.56
CA ILE A 83 -0.84 0.21 -13.95
C ILE A 83 -0.44 -1.08 -13.27
N ILE A 84 -1.38 -1.67 -12.52
CA ILE A 84 -1.21 -2.97 -11.86
C ILE A 84 -2.09 -3.95 -12.63
N PRO A 85 -1.52 -4.94 -13.33
CA PRO A 85 -2.32 -5.93 -14.05
C PRO A 85 -3.08 -6.83 -13.07
N GLU A 86 -4.35 -7.07 -13.35
CA GLU A 86 -5.17 -8.03 -12.61
C GLU A 86 -4.97 -9.43 -13.19
N ARG A 87 -4.53 -10.38 -12.34
CA ARG A 87 -4.31 -11.77 -12.75
C ARG A 87 -5.52 -12.63 -12.34
N PRO A 88 -5.94 -13.63 -13.14
CA PRO A 88 -7.14 -14.42 -12.85
C PRO A 88 -7.17 -15.08 -11.46
N GLY A 89 -6.00 -15.47 -10.94
CA GLY A 89 -5.81 -15.93 -9.56
C GLY A 89 -6.88 -16.93 -9.09
N ASN A 90 -7.37 -16.72 -7.86
CA ASN A 90 -8.49 -17.44 -7.26
C ASN A 90 -9.86 -16.77 -7.54
N ARG A 91 -9.91 -15.80 -8.47
CA ARG A 91 -11.10 -15.01 -8.84
C ARG A 91 -11.76 -14.25 -7.69
N ARG A 92 -11.06 -14.03 -6.58
CA ARG A 92 -11.53 -13.13 -5.52
C ARG A 92 -11.34 -11.69 -5.96
N ILE A 93 -12.45 -10.95 -6.02
CA ILE A 93 -12.49 -9.56 -6.50
C ILE A 93 -12.78 -8.55 -5.38
N ASP A 94 -12.56 -8.93 -4.11
CA ASP A 94 -12.89 -8.09 -2.94
C ASP A 94 -12.23 -6.70 -3.04
N SER A 95 -10.92 -6.65 -3.28
CA SER A 95 -10.19 -5.37 -3.46
C SER A 95 -10.69 -4.55 -4.66
N ILE A 96 -11.12 -5.19 -5.74
CA ILE A 96 -11.67 -4.53 -6.94
C ILE A 96 -13.04 -3.91 -6.62
N LEU A 97 -13.92 -4.66 -5.95
CA LEU A 97 -15.21 -4.16 -5.48
C LEU A 97 -15.04 -3.00 -4.49
N ASN A 98 -14.04 -3.10 -3.61
CA ASN A 98 -13.69 -2.00 -2.71
C ASN A 98 -13.32 -0.74 -3.49
N ILE A 99 -12.44 -0.83 -4.50
CA ILE A 99 -12.02 0.29 -5.34
C ILE A 99 -13.21 0.97 -6.02
N ILE A 100 -14.18 0.19 -6.53
CA ILE A 100 -15.40 0.73 -7.15
C ILE A 100 -16.20 1.56 -6.14
N SER A 101 -16.34 1.09 -4.90
CA SER A 101 -17.10 1.78 -3.85
C SER A 101 -16.32 2.91 -3.15
N ASN A 102 -15.00 2.82 -3.12
CA ASN A 102 -14.08 3.72 -2.45
C ASN A 102 -12.72 3.68 -3.18
N PRO A 103 -12.37 4.72 -3.95
CA PRO A 103 -11.18 4.69 -4.81
C PRO A 103 -9.86 4.85 -4.04
N ARG A 104 -9.87 5.08 -2.72
CA ARG A 104 -8.63 5.30 -1.94
C ARG A 104 -7.90 3.97 -1.72
N VAL A 105 -6.63 3.94 -2.12
CA VAL A 105 -5.78 2.75 -1.99
C VAL A 105 -4.42 3.09 -1.38
N GLY A 106 -3.85 2.11 -0.70
CA GLY A 106 -2.46 2.10 -0.27
C GLY A 106 -1.73 0.91 -0.87
N LEU A 107 -0.49 1.11 -1.28
CA LEU A 107 0.36 0.08 -1.86
C LEU A 107 1.67 0.03 -1.07
N ILE A 108 2.19 -1.18 -0.89
CA ILE A 108 3.54 -1.42 -0.43
C ILE A 108 4.21 -2.49 -1.29
N PHE A 109 5.37 -2.16 -1.84
CA PHE A 109 6.15 -3.00 -2.75
C PHE A 109 7.37 -3.56 -2.03
N PHE A 110 7.78 -4.76 -2.46
CA PHE A 110 8.87 -5.51 -1.86
C PHE A 110 9.82 -6.04 -2.93
N ILE A 111 11.12 -6.05 -2.60
CA ILE A 111 12.18 -6.72 -3.36
C ILE A 111 12.82 -7.74 -2.41
N PRO A 112 12.76 -9.05 -2.71
CA PRO A 112 13.38 -10.08 -1.87
C PRO A 112 14.87 -9.79 -1.60
N GLY A 113 15.27 -9.87 -0.33
CA GLY A 113 16.65 -9.57 0.10
C GLY A 113 16.96 -8.09 0.32
N LEU A 114 16.08 -7.17 -0.07
CA LEU A 114 16.23 -5.75 0.21
C LEU A 114 15.52 -5.39 1.53
N GLY A 115 16.22 -4.68 2.42
CA GLY A 115 15.69 -4.23 3.71
C GLY A 115 14.78 -2.99 3.63
N GLU A 116 14.41 -2.59 2.41
CA GLU A 116 13.64 -1.38 2.13
C GLU A 116 12.35 -1.70 1.37
N THR A 117 11.36 -0.82 1.48
CA THR A 117 10.06 -0.94 0.79
C THR A 117 9.70 0.40 0.15
N LEU A 118 8.96 0.34 -0.96
CA LEU A 118 8.35 1.51 -1.57
C LEU A 118 6.86 1.52 -1.23
N ARG A 119 6.37 2.66 -0.72
CA ARG A 119 4.94 2.88 -0.46
C ARG A 119 4.37 3.92 -1.41
N ILE A 120 3.21 3.63 -1.97
CA ILE A 120 2.47 4.53 -2.84
C ILE A 120 1.03 4.59 -2.34
N ASN A 121 0.53 5.78 -2.05
CA ASN A 121 -0.86 6.00 -1.66
C ASN A 121 -1.53 6.90 -2.69
N GLY A 122 -2.79 6.63 -3.01
CA GLY A 122 -3.48 7.43 -4.01
C GLY A 122 -4.91 6.99 -4.26
N ARG A 123 -5.35 7.21 -5.49
CA ARG A 123 -6.65 6.77 -5.99
C ARG A 123 -6.46 5.76 -7.11
N ALA A 124 -7.29 4.73 -7.12
CA ALA A 124 -7.35 3.75 -8.18
C ALA A 124 -8.72 3.77 -8.87
N TYR A 125 -8.74 3.29 -10.10
CA TYR A 125 -9.94 2.95 -10.85
C TYR A 125 -9.65 1.69 -11.66
N ILE A 126 -10.70 1.02 -12.11
CA ILE A 126 -10.59 -0.19 -12.93
C ILE A 126 -10.79 0.23 -14.39
N THR A 127 -9.92 -0.26 -15.26
CA THR A 127 -10.05 -0.11 -16.70
C THR A 127 -9.97 -1.47 -17.36
N ASN A 128 -10.72 -1.65 -18.44
CA ASN A 128 -10.64 -2.77 -19.37
C ASN A 128 -10.18 -2.31 -20.75
N ASP A 129 -9.56 -1.14 -20.83
CA ASP A 129 -8.98 -0.61 -22.06
C ASP A 129 -7.94 -1.58 -22.62
N GLU A 130 -7.98 -1.76 -23.94
CA GLU A 130 -7.05 -2.62 -24.67
C GLU A 130 -5.81 -1.84 -25.14
N GLU A 131 -5.86 -0.49 -25.07
CA GLU A 131 -4.78 0.44 -25.44
C GLU A 131 -4.06 1.07 -24.23
#